data_AF-A0A2S3QEJ8-F1
#
_entry.id   AF-A0A2S3QEJ8-F1
#
_cell.length_a   1.000
_cell.length_b   1.000
_cell.length_c   1.000
_cell.angle_alpha   90.00
_cell.angle_beta   90.00
_cell.angle_gamma   90.00
#
_symmetry.space_group_name_H-M   'P 1'
#
loop_
_entity.id
_entity.type
_entity.pdbx_description
1 polymer ?
#
loop_
_entity_poly.entity_id
_entity_poly.type
_entity_poly.pdbx_seq_one_letter_code
_entity_poly.pdbx_strand_id
1 'polypeptide(L)'
;MGILAMALAGCGSQPTIDASQWMVNHPGTHTVDLKIEGIYSSAQQSNTFDGFTDGQLVVTIPVGYHVNMDFINKGPIPESIGIYKNHHLAFPGAGQSYRQVVTFPTAGLLPGQSQSYSFTASQVGTYTLADMLNGDPNNTPTSGVWDIVKVVPSGNPSMSS
;
A
#
# COMPACT_ATOMS: atom_id res chain seq x y z
N MET A 1 -41.75 -33.29 -2.62
CA MET A 1 -41.36 -32.01 -3.24
C MET A 1 -40.10 -31.54 -2.56
N GLY A 2 -38.95 -31.71 -3.23
CA GLY A 2 -37.65 -31.30 -2.72
C GLY A 2 -37.20 -30.04 -3.44
N ILE A 3 -36.78 -29.02 -2.68
CA ILE A 3 -36.11 -27.85 -3.24
C ILE A 3 -34.61 -28.09 -3.03
N LEU A 4 -33.91 -28.39 -4.13
CA LEU A 4 -32.46 -28.46 -4.18
C LEU A 4 -31.94 -27.02 -4.29
N ALA A 5 -31.34 -26.50 -3.22
CA ALA A 5 -30.65 -25.21 -3.27
C ALA A 5 -29.26 -25.41 -3.87
N MET A 6 -29.03 -24.85 -5.07
CA MET A 6 -27.70 -24.77 -5.67
C MET A 6 -26.95 -23.60 -5.02
N ALA A 7 -25.94 -23.92 -4.20
CA ALA A 7 -24.96 -22.95 -3.75
C ALA A 7 -23.98 -22.67 -4.88
N LEU A 8 -24.08 -21.49 -5.51
CA LEU A 8 -23.06 -20.97 -6.42
C LEU A 8 -21.87 -20.52 -5.57
N ALA A 9 -20.84 -21.36 -5.45
CA ALA A 9 -19.53 -20.92 -5.00
C ALA A 9 -18.91 -20.09 -6.13
N GLY A 10 -19.11 -18.77 -6.09
CA GLY A 10 -18.35 -17.85 -6.92
C GLY A 10 -16.91 -17.83 -6.43
N CYS A 11 -16.00 -18.53 -7.12
CA CYS A 11 -14.57 -18.26 -7.01
C CYS A 11 -14.35 -16.84 -7.54
N GLY A 12 -14.37 -15.84 -6.66
CA GLY A 12 -13.90 -14.50 -7.01
C GLY A 12 -12.44 -14.62 -7.44
N SER A 13 -12.16 -14.33 -8.71
CA SER A 13 -10.78 -14.24 -9.19
C SER A 13 -10.13 -13.02 -8.53
N GLN A 14 -9.21 -13.25 -7.60
CA GLN A 14 -8.38 -12.19 -7.03
C GLN A 14 -7.58 -11.54 -8.17
N PRO A 15 -7.48 -10.20 -8.25
CA PRO A 15 -6.70 -9.55 -9.28
C PRO A 15 -5.24 -10.01 -9.16
N THR A 16 -4.61 -10.36 -10.29
CA THR A 16 -3.16 -10.57 -10.33
C THR A 16 -2.48 -9.25 -10.65
N ILE A 17 -1.46 -8.86 -9.88
CA ILE A 17 -0.74 -7.62 -10.18
C ILE A 17 0.14 -7.74 -11.43
N ASP A 18 0.01 -6.79 -12.36
CA ASP A 18 1.04 -6.54 -13.38
C ASP A 18 2.02 -5.51 -12.84
N ALA A 19 3.13 -5.99 -12.27
CA ALA A 19 4.14 -5.15 -11.63
C ALA A 19 4.68 -4.05 -12.57
N SER A 20 4.67 -4.27 -13.89
CA SER A 20 5.20 -3.29 -14.86
C SER A 20 4.38 -1.99 -14.93
N GLN A 21 3.13 -2.02 -14.46
CA GLN A 21 2.26 -0.84 -14.37
C GLN A 21 2.56 0.04 -13.14
N TRP A 22 3.16 -0.56 -12.10
CA TRP A 22 3.25 0.03 -10.76
C TRP A 22 4.69 0.22 -10.29
N MET A 23 5.65 -0.50 -10.87
CA MET A 23 7.04 -0.50 -10.46
C MET A 23 7.99 -0.40 -11.66
N VAL A 24 8.92 0.54 -11.60
CA VAL A 24 10.03 0.66 -12.55
C VAL A 24 11.35 0.47 -11.81
N ASN A 25 12.10 -0.56 -12.21
CA ASN A 25 13.36 -0.93 -11.57
C ASN A 25 14.56 -0.31 -12.30
N HIS A 26 15.42 0.38 -11.54
CA HIS A 26 16.68 0.95 -12.03
C HIS A 26 17.86 0.28 -11.32
N PRO A 27 18.25 -0.94 -11.71
CA PRO A 27 19.27 -1.72 -10.99
C PRO A 27 20.65 -1.05 -11.01
N GLY A 28 20.99 -0.30 -12.07
CA GLY A 28 22.27 0.40 -12.17
C GLY A 28 22.46 1.50 -11.11
N THR A 29 21.37 2.09 -10.62
CA THR A 29 21.39 3.17 -9.62
C THR A 29 20.80 2.74 -8.27
N HIS A 30 20.49 1.45 -8.08
CA HIS A 30 19.77 0.94 -6.91
C HIS A 30 18.54 1.78 -6.57
N THR A 31 17.80 2.17 -7.60
CA THR A 31 16.58 2.97 -7.47
C THR A 31 15.37 2.17 -7.94
N VAL A 32 14.23 2.38 -7.29
CA VAL A 32 12.94 1.89 -7.76
C VAL A 32 11.93 3.04 -7.71
N ASP A 33 11.22 3.22 -8.81
CA ASP A 33 10.07 4.12 -8.85
C ASP A 33 8.82 3.27 -8.61
N LEU A 34 8.03 3.65 -7.62
CA LEU A 34 6.84 2.98 -7.16
C LEU A 34 5.66 3.92 -7.33
N LYS A 35 4.65 3.49 -8.06
CA LYS A 35 3.39 4.20 -8.19
C LYS A 35 2.33 3.47 -7.38
N ILE A 36 1.65 4.19 -6.50
CA ILE A 36 0.52 3.69 -5.73
C ILE A 36 -0.71 4.56 -6.00
N GLU A 37 -1.85 3.93 -6.26
CA GLU A 37 -3.14 4.57 -6.43
C GLU A 37 -4.09 4.15 -5.31
N GLY A 38 -4.57 5.12 -4.53
CA GLY A 38 -5.75 4.90 -3.69
C GLY A 38 -6.99 4.93 -4.57
N ILE A 39 -7.74 3.83 -4.64
CA ILE A 39 -8.96 3.72 -5.48
C ILE A 39 -10.10 3.09 -4.70
N TYR A 40 -11.34 3.37 -5.08
CA TYR A 40 -12.49 2.61 -4.56
C TYR A 40 -12.79 1.41 -5.46
N SER A 41 -12.76 0.21 -4.88
CA SER A 41 -13.15 -1.03 -5.54
C SER A 41 -14.61 -1.34 -5.27
N SER A 42 -15.46 -1.24 -6.31
CA SER A 42 -16.88 -1.62 -6.19
C SER A 42 -17.09 -3.11 -5.93
N ALA A 43 -16.16 -3.95 -6.40
CA ALA A 43 -16.19 -5.40 -6.18
C ALA A 43 -15.91 -5.77 -4.71
N GLN A 44 -15.01 -5.02 -4.05
CA GLN A 44 -14.66 -5.24 -2.64
C GLN A 44 -15.45 -4.34 -1.68
N GLN A 45 -16.20 -3.37 -2.22
CA GLN A 45 -16.90 -2.33 -1.47
C GLN A 45 -15.99 -1.59 -0.47
N SER A 46 -14.72 -1.41 -0.86
CA SER A 46 -13.69 -0.79 -0.02
C SER A 46 -12.75 0.06 -0.86
N ASN A 47 -12.06 0.99 -0.20
CA ASN A 47 -10.86 1.59 -0.77
C ASN A 47 -9.74 0.55 -0.79
N THR A 48 -8.81 0.71 -1.73
CA THR A 48 -7.70 -0.20 -1.97
C THR A 48 -6.47 0.58 -2.43
N PHE A 49 -5.29 -0.04 -2.30
CA PHE A 49 -4.09 0.40 -3.00
C PHE A 49 -3.86 -0.48 -4.22
N ASP A 50 -3.86 0.12 -5.41
CA ASP A 50 -3.66 -0.58 -6.69
C ASP A 50 -4.66 -1.74 -6.94
N GLY A 51 -5.82 -1.70 -6.28
CA GLY A 51 -6.81 -2.79 -6.33
C GLY A 51 -6.70 -3.83 -5.21
N PHE A 52 -5.71 -3.71 -4.32
CA PHE A 52 -5.41 -4.63 -3.23
C PHE A 52 -5.71 -4.05 -1.84
N THR A 53 -5.99 -4.94 -0.91
CA THR A 53 -6.37 -4.63 0.47
C THR A 53 -5.94 -5.79 1.37
N ASP A 54 -5.92 -5.57 2.68
CA ASP A 54 -5.73 -6.61 3.68
C ASP A 54 -4.45 -7.45 3.51
N GLY A 55 -3.36 -6.80 3.06
CA GLY A 55 -2.06 -7.45 2.92
C GLY A 55 -1.92 -8.31 1.67
N GLN A 56 -2.85 -8.22 0.71
CA GLN A 56 -2.82 -9.01 -0.51
C GLN A 56 -1.64 -8.62 -1.40
N LEU A 57 -1.28 -7.35 -1.47
CA LEU A 57 -0.11 -6.91 -2.22
C LEU A 57 1.16 -6.98 -1.35
N VAL A 58 2.22 -7.52 -1.95
CA VAL A 58 3.56 -7.57 -1.35
C VAL A 58 4.54 -6.84 -2.26
N VAL A 59 5.08 -5.73 -1.78
CA VAL A 59 6.19 -4.99 -2.39
C VAL A 59 7.50 -5.46 -1.79
N THR A 60 8.38 -6.07 -2.58
CA THR A 60 9.70 -6.52 -2.13
C THR A 60 10.77 -5.55 -2.61
N ILE A 61 11.64 -5.10 -1.71
CA ILE A 61 12.69 -4.12 -1.99
C ILE A 61 14.00 -4.60 -1.35
N PRO A 62 15.12 -4.71 -2.09
CA PRO A 62 16.40 -5.02 -1.46
C PRO A 62 16.88 -3.87 -0.56
N VAL A 63 17.53 -4.21 0.55
CA VAL A 63 18.11 -3.23 1.46
C VAL A 63 19.11 -2.33 0.72
N GLY A 64 19.08 -1.03 1.00
CA GLY A 64 19.94 -0.03 0.37
C GLY A 64 19.35 0.62 -0.89
N TYR A 65 18.23 0.13 -1.41
CA TYR A 65 17.55 0.80 -2.53
C TYR A 65 17.00 2.17 -2.13
N HIS A 66 17.15 3.14 -3.02
CA HIS A 66 16.39 4.38 -3.02
C HIS A 66 15.02 4.14 -3.66
N VAL A 67 13.97 4.59 -3.00
CA VAL A 67 12.59 4.40 -3.45
C VAL A 67 12.00 5.79 -3.71
N ASN A 68 11.51 6.01 -4.92
CA ASN A 68 10.66 7.14 -5.25
C ASN A 68 9.22 6.64 -5.31
N MET A 69 8.40 7.02 -4.34
CA MET A 69 7.00 6.60 -4.25
C MET A 69 6.09 7.76 -4.64
N ASP A 70 5.38 7.62 -5.75
CA ASP A 70 4.33 8.52 -6.18
C ASP A 70 2.97 7.97 -5.77
N PHE A 71 2.27 8.71 -4.92
CA PHE A 71 0.91 8.38 -4.52
C PHE A 71 -0.09 9.35 -5.12
N ILE A 72 -1.20 8.83 -5.62
CA ILE A 72 -2.38 9.61 -6.01
C ILE A 72 -3.63 9.02 -5.36
N ASN A 73 -4.41 9.87 -4.71
CA ASN A 73 -5.73 9.51 -4.21
C ASN A 73 -6.75 9.70 -5.34
N LYS A 74 -7.19 8.61 -5.96
CA LYS A 74 -8.31 8.59 -6.90
C LYS A 74 -9.60 8.07 -6.25
N GLY A 75 -9.57 7.80 -4.95
CA GLY A 75 -10.71 7.39 -4.15
C GLY A 75 -11.68 8.55 -3.89
N PRO A 76 -12.86 8.25 -3.36
CA PRO A 76 -13.91 9.24 -3.09
C PRO A 76 -13.72 9.99 -1.77
N ILE A 77 -12.80 9.57 -0.90
CA ILE A 77 -12.55 10.13 0.43
C ILE A 77 -11.09 10.52 0.60
N PRO A 78 -10.72 11.34 1.60
CA PRO A 78 -9.33 11.59 1.94
C PRO A 78 -8.62 10.30 2.37
N GLU A 79 -7.39 10.11 1.90
CA GLU A 79 -6.56 8.93 2.17
C GLU A 79 -5.15 9.40 2.51
N SER A 80 -4.48 8.70 3.43
CA SER A 80 -3.04 8.87 3.65
C SER A 80 -2.26 7.69 3.09
N ILE A 81 -0.95 7.84 2.99
CA ILE A 81 -0.05 6.75 2.68
C ILE A 81 1.24 6.86 3.47
N GLY A 82 1.75 5.71 3.87
CA GLY A 82 3.13 5.60 4.32
C GLY A 82 3.52 4.16 4.60
N ILE A 83 4.82 3.96 4.75
CA ILE A 83 5.39 2.68 5.19
C ILE A 83 5.66 2.79 6.68
N TYR A 84 4.98 1.98 7.48
CA TYR A 84 4.97 2.08 8.93
C TYR A 84 5.49 0.82 9.62
N LYS A 85 5.99 1.03 10.84
CA LYS A 85 6.30 -0.02 11.82
C LYS A 85 6.20 0.57 13.21
N ASN A 86 5.51 -0.13 14.11
CA ASN A 86 5.36 0.26 15.52
C ASN A 86 4.93 1.74 15.68
N HIS A 87 3.91 2.20 14.95
CA HIS A 87 3.37 3.58 15.03
C HIS A 87 4.34 4.69 14.60
N HIS A 88 5.31 4.35 13.77
CA HIS A 88 6.25 5.30 13.18
C HIS A 88 6.42 5.02 11.70
N LEU A 89 6.81 6.03 10.94
CA LEU A 89 7.35 5.79 9.60
C LEU A 89 8.56 4.86 9.73
N ALA A 90 8.57 3.79 8.95
CA ALA A 90 9.64 2.81 8.94
C ALA A 90 10.96 3.41 8.45
N PHE A 91 10.87 4.36 7.50
CA PHE A 91 12.00 5.08 6.96
C PHE A 91 11.68 6.58 6.88
N PRO A 92 12.65 7.47 7.13
CA PRO A 92 12.47 8.90 6.92
C PRO A 92 12.02 9.18 5.48
N GLY A 93 10.95 9.96 5.32
CA GLY A 93 10.42 10.33 3.99
C GLY A 93 9.50 9.29 3.34
N ALA A 94 9.25 8.13 3.96
CA ALA A 94 8.46 7.04 3.38
C ALA A 94 6.92 7.24 3.49
N GLY A 95 6.43 8.47 3.42
CA GLY A 95 5.02 8.79 3.54
C GLY A 95 4.72 9.91 4.53
N GLN A 96 3.45 10.04 4.90
CA GLN A 96 2.97 10.98 5.91
C GLN A 96 3.34 10.53 7.34
N SER A 97 3.47 11.48 8.26
CA SER A 97 3.76 11.18 9.66
C SER A 97 2.58 10.44 10.30
N TYR A 98 2.84 9.25 10.87
CA TYR A 98 1.84 8.46 11.60
C TYR A 98 1.06 9.32 12.61
N ARG A 99 1.77 10.08 13.47
CA ARG A 99 1.16 10.92 14.51
C ARG A 99 0.19 11.97 13.93
N GLN A 100 0.50 12.52 12.76
CA GLN A 100 -0.35 13.52 12.12
C GLN A 100 -1.63 12.88 11.57
N VAL A 101 -1.50 11.79 10.82
CA VAL A 101 -2.64 11.16 10.12
C VAL A 101 -3.61 10.46 11.06
N VAL A 102 -3.14 9.92 12.19
CA VAL A 102 -4.06 9.33 13.19
C VAL A 102 -4.83 10.38 14.00
N THR A 103 -4.33 11.63 14.06
CA THR A 103 -4.95 12.68 14.89
C THR A 103 -5.83 13.61 14.06
N PHE A 104 -5.43 13.89 12.82
CA PHE A 104 -6.04 14.94 12.00
C PHE A 104 -6.50 14.35 10.66
N PRO A 105 -7.83 14.19 10.45
CA PRO A 105 -8.37 13.77 9.16
C PRO A 105 -7.95 14.66 7.99
N THR A 106 -7.63 15.93 8.26
CA THR A 106 -7.15 16.90 7.27
C THR A 106 -5.69 16.69 6.86
N ALA A 107 -4.97 15.77 7.51
CA ALA A 107 -3.59 15.45 7.14
C ALA A 107 -3.50 14.53 5.91
N GLY A 108 -4.60 13.87 5.52
CA GLY A 108 -4.71 13.04 4.32
C GLY A 108 -4.73 13.87 3.02
N LEU A 109 -4.48 13.19 1.90
CA LEU A 109 -4.66 13.76 0.56
C LEU A 109 -6.13 13.69 0.17
N LEU A 110 -6.68 14.80 -0.32
CA LEU A 110 -8.05 14.85 -0.83
C LEU A 110 -8.18 14.10 -2.17
N PRO A 111 -9.40 13.70 -2.58
CA PRO A 111 -9.64 13.14 -3.91
C PRO A 111 -9.02 13.97 -5.04
N GLY A 112 -8.29 13.30 -5.92
CA GLY A 112 -7.55 13.88 -7.05
C GLY A 112 -6.16 14.45 -6.71
N GLN A 113 -5.79 14.53 -5.43
CA GLN A 113 -4.46 15.00 -5.03
C GLN A 113 -3.41 13.88 -5.13
N SER A 114 -2.18 14.29 -5.42
CA SER A 114 -1.01 13.42 -5.43
C SER A 114 0.12 14.02 -4.62
N GLN A 115 1.01 13.16 -4.13
CA GLN A 115 2.21 13.53 -3.40
C GLN A 115 3.30 12.50 -3.67
N SER A 116 4.53 12.97 -3.87
CA SER A 116 5.71 12.13 -4.01
C SER A 116 6.47 12.04 -2.69
N TYR A 117 7.06 10.87 -2.47
CA TYR A 117 7.84 10.51 -1.30
C TYR A 117 9.14 9.86 -1.72
N SER A 118 10.23 10.10 -0.99
CA SER A 118 11.52 9.50 -1.29
C SER A 118 12.17 9.01 0.00
N PHE A 119 12.65 7.77 -0.02
CA PHE A 119 13.30 7.15 1.14
C PHE A 119 14.31 6.08 0.72
N THR A 120 15.15 5.68 1.67
CA THR A 120 16.03 4.52 1.52
C THR A 120 15.49 3.36 2.34
N ALA A 121 15.34 2.19 1.71
CA ALA A 121 15.01 0.94 2.39
C ALA A 121 16.22 0.45 3.20
N SER A 122 16.49 1.03 4.37
CA SER A 122 17.77 0.90 5.08
C SER A 122 17.87 -0.31 6.01
N GLN A 123 16.77 -1.02 6.26
CA GLN A 123 16.73 -2.12 7.22
C GLN A 123 15.87 -3.28 6.71
N VAL A 124 16.44 -4.49 6.71
CA VAL A 124 15.71 -5.73 6.41
C VAL A 124 14.57 -5.94 7.40
N GLY A 125 13.40 -6.33 6.89
CA GLY A 125 12.23 -6.58 7.72
C GLY A 125 10.92 -6.57 6.94
N THR A 126 9.82 -6.74 7.66
CA THR A 126 8.47 -6.60 7.15
C THR A 126 7.83 -5.36 7.76
N TYR A 127 7.16 -4.59 6.91
CA TYR A 127 6.56 -3.30 7.19
C TYR A 127 5.17 -3.24 6.55
N THR A 128 4.38 -2.26 6.95
CA THR A 128 3.02 -2.06 6.43
C THR A 128 2.99 -0.81 5.56
N LEU A 129 2.61 -0.94 4.29
CA LEU A 129 2.13 0.19 3.49
C LEU A 129 0.67 0.41 3.86
N ALA A 130 0.28 1.57 4.38
CA ALA A 130 -1.09 1.76 4.89
C ALA A 130 -1.62 3.17 4.72
N ASP A 131 -2.95 3.26 4.63
CA ASP A 131 -3.68 4.43 5.09
C ASP A 131 -3.85 4.36 6.61
N MET A 132 -3.32 5.36 7.32
CA MET A 132 -3.43 5.49 8.77
C MET A 132 -4.35 6.65 9.19
N LEU A 133 -5.14 7.19 8.25
CA LEU A 133 -6.03 8.30 8.54
C LEU A 133 -7.14 7.88 9.50
N ASN A 134 -7.06 8.24 10.79
CA ASN A 134 -7.90 7.71 11.88
C ASN A 134 -7.65 6.24 12.28
N GLY A 135 -6.45 5.71 12.04
CA GLY A 135 -6.07 4.34 12.45
C GLY A 135 -5.94 4.18 13.96
N ASP A 136 -5.78 2.94 14.43
CA ASP A 136 -5.74 2.64 15.87
C ASP A 136 -4.31 2.55 16.47
N PRO A 137 -4.18 2.61 17.82
CA PRO A 137 -2.90 2.46 18.52
C PRO A 137 -2.30 1.05 18.49
N ASN A 138 -2.87 0.10 17.75
CA ASN A 138 -2.33 -1.24 17.52
C ASN A 138 -1.81 -1.41 16.09
N ASN A 139 -1.69 -0.31 15.35
CA ASN A 139 -1.20 -0.29 13.96
C ASN A 139 -2.22 -0.89 12.99
N THR A 140 -3.51 -0.82 13.34
CA THR A 140 -4.63 -1.21 12.48
C THR A 140 -5.04 -0.02 11.60
N PRO A 141 -4.93 -0.15 10.27
CA PRO A 141 -5.42 0.82 9.29
C PRO A 141 -6.93 1.02 9.42
N THR A 142 -7.41 2.21 9.04
CA THR A 142 -8.81 2.64 9.27
C THR A 142 -9.84 1.85 8.44
N SER A 143 -9.40 1.10 7.43
CA SER A 143 -10.30 0.63 6.36
C SER A 143 -9.83 -0.63 5.62
N GLY A 144 -8.94 -1.45 6.20
CA GLY A 144 -8.34 -2.58 5.47
C GLY A 144 -7.37 -2.17 4.35
N VAL A 145 -7.25 -0.85 4.10
CA VAL A 145 -6.36 -0.23 3.12
C VAL A 145 -4.91 -0.32 3.60
N TRP A 146 -4.34 -1.51 3.43
CA TRP A 146 -2.95 -1.79 3.70
C TRP A 146 -2.43 -3.00 2.97
N ASP A 147 -1.13 -2.97 2.77
CA ASP A 147 -0.35 -3.98 2.08
C ASP A 147 1.03 -4.15 2.73
N ILE A 148 1.79 -5.12 2.23
CA ILE A 148 3.05 -5.54 2.85
C ILE A 148 4.23 -4.95 2.07
N VAL A 149 5.16 -4.35 2.80
CA VAL A 149 6.50 -4.06 2.27
C VAL A 149 7.51 -4.98 2.92
N LYS A 150 8.26 -5.74 2.12
CA LYS A 150 9.37 -6.58 2.56
C LYS A 150 10.68 -5.97 2.11
N VAL A 151 11.51 -5.57 3.07
CA VAL A 151 12.91 -5.25 2.78
C VAL A 151 13.75 -6.51 2.95
N VAL A 152 14.43 -6.93 1.89
CA VAL A 152 15.19 -8.19 1.84
C VAL A 152 16.70 -7.96 1.68
N PRO A 153 17.57 -8.92 2.05
CA PRO A 153 19.02 -8.72 1.98
C PRO A 153 19.58 -8.46 0.58
N SER A 154 18.95 -9.01 -0.46
CA SER A 154 19.43 -8.94 -1.84
C SER A 154 18.31 -9.31 -2.83
N GLY A 155 18.54 -9.06 -4.12
CA GLY A 155 17.61 -9.41 -5.20
C GLY A 155 17.28 -8.19 -6.05
N ASN A 156 16.18 -8.28 -6.80
CA ASN A 156 15.60 -7.14 -7.50
C ASN A 156 14.29 -6.75 -6.81
N PRO A 157 13.89 -5.48 -6.85
CA PRO A 157 12.55 -5.09 -6.41
C PRO A 157 11.48 -5.81 -7.23
N SER A 158 10.37 -6.17 -6.58
CA SER A 158 9.26 -6.87 -7.22
C SER A 158 7.93 -6.59 -6.50
N MET A 159 6.82 -6.89 -7.20
CA MET A 159 5.48 -6.87 -6.62
C MET A 159 4.77 -8.20 -6.89
N SER A 160 3.97 -8.67 -5.94
CA SER A 160 3.19 -9.92 -6.03
C SER A 160 1.89 -9.83 -5.24
N SER A 161 0.89 -10.62 -5.65
CA SER A 161 -0.44 -10.70 -5.03
C SER A 161 -1.01 -12.12 -5.04
#